data_AF-A0A9D2HR31-F1
#
_entry.id   AF-A0A9D2HR31-F1
#
_cell.length_a   1.000
_cell.length_b   1.000
_cell.length_c   1.000
_cell.angle_alpha   90.00
_cell.angle_beta   90.00
_cell.angle_gamma   90.00
#
_symmetry.space_group_name_H-M   'P 1'
#
loop_
_entity.id
_entity.type
_entity.pdbx_description
1 polymer ?
#
loop_
_entity_poly.entity_id
_entity_poly.type
_entity_poly.pdbx_seq_one_letter_code
_entity_poly.pdbx_strand_id
1 'polypeptide(L)' 'KQNCIPLTDGVDCGNCARHCPSGAILMIPSDSSDPDSVKIPVINTERCIGCGACENLCPARPFSAIYVEGHTMHSEL' A
#
# COMPACT_ATOMS: atom_id res chain seq x y z
N LYS A 1 -7.41 1.57 3.49
CA LYS A 1 -7.07 2.83 4.23
C LYS A 1 -7.30 2.70 5.74
N GLN A 2 -8.49 2.31 6.22
CA GLN A 2 -8.81 2.28 7.66
C GLN A 2 -7.89 1.37 8.50
N ASN A 3 -7.35 0.27 7.94
CA ASN A 3 -6.43 -0.63 8.65
C ASN A 3 -4.95 -0.22 8.53
N CYS A 4 -4.64 0.94 7.95
CA CYS A 4 -3.25 1.36 7.73
C CYS A 4 -2.61 1.70 9.07
N ILE A 5 -1.54 0.99 9.47
CA ILE A 5 -0.84 1.18 10.75
C ILE A 5 -0.55 2.66 11.08
N PRO A 6 -0.07 3.51 10.15
CA PRO A 6 0.12 4.93 10.43
C PRO A 6 -1.14 5.65 10.87
N LEU A 7 -2.31 5.28 10.33
CA LEU A 7 -3.59 5.87 10.71
C LEU A 7 -4.15 5.29 12.00
N THR A 8 -3.93 4.00 12.28
CA THR A 8 -4.50 3.33 13.46
C THR A 8 -3.65 3.53 14.72
N ASP A 9 -2.33 3.49 14.57
CA ASP A 9 -1.37 3.40 15.68
C ASP A 9 -0.51 4.67 15.79
N GLY A 10 -0.59 5.58 14.80
CA GLY A 10 0.17 6.83 14.81
C GLY A 10 1.67 6.67 14.58
N VAL A 11 2.12 5.53 14.05
CA VAL A 11 3.55 5.21 13.82
C VAL A 11 3.89 5.11 12.35
N ASP A 12 5.17 5.31 12.00
CA ASP A 12 5.63 5.18 10.63
C ASP A 12 5.54 3.73 10.12
N CYS A 13 4.98 3.57 8.94
CA CYS A 13 4.98 2.33 8.18
C CYS A 13 5.13 2.66 6.69
N GLY A 14 5.72 1.75 5.93
CA GLY A 14 5.90 1.92 4.48
C GLY A 14 6.19 0.60 3.78
N ASN A 15 5.75 -0.52 4.37
CA ASN A 15 6.16 -1.84 3.90
C ASN A 15 5.67 -2.13 2.48
N CYS A 16 4.44 -1.70 2.16
CA CYS A 16 3.88 -1.78 0.82
C CYS A 16 4.72 -1.02 -0.21
N ALA A 17 5.18 0.20 0.12
CA ALA A 17 6.03 1.00 -0.77
C ALA A 17 7.42 0.39 -0.95
N ARG A 18 8.07 -0.02 0.15
CA ARG A 18 9.42 -0.61 0.14
C ARG A 18 9.50 -1.89 -0.69
N HIS A 19 8.43 -2.68 -0.69
CA HIS A 19 8.38 -3.97 -1.39
C HIS A 19 7.63 -3.93 -2.72
N CYS A 20 7.21 -2.75 -3.21
CA CYS A 20 6.59 -2.65 -4.52
C CYS A 20 7.67 -2.71 -5.62
N PRO A 21 7.75 -3.80 -6.41
CA PRO A 21 8.83 -3.97 -7.39
C PRO A 21 8.75 -2.98 -8.55
N SER A 22 7.55 -2.50 -8.90
CA SER A 22 7.36 -1.50 -9.97
C SER A 22 7.47 -0.05 -9.49
N GLY A 23 7.66 0.17 -8.19
CA GLY A 23 7.65 1.50 -7.58
C GLY A 23 6.32 2.22 -7.73
N ALA A 24 5.21 1.48 -7.80
CA ALA A 24 3.87 2.04 -8.00
C ALA A 24 3.30 2.72 -6.75
N ILE A 25 3.91 2.55 -5.58
CA ILE A 25 3.37 3.02 -4.30
C ILE A 25 4.29 4.10 -3.73
N LEU A 26 3.72 5.26 -3.43
CA LEU A 26 4.38 6.37 -2.74
C LEU A 26 3.76 6.59 -1.35
N MET A 27 4.58 6.99 -0.39
CA MET A 27 4.12 7.37 0.95
C MET A 27 4.04 8.89 1.03
N ILE A 28 2.82 9.42 1.21
CA ILE A 28 2.56 10.87 1.29
C ILE A 28 1.89 11.24 2.61
N PRO A 29 2.01 12.49 3.11
CA PRO A 29 1.28 12.94 4.29
C PRO A 29 -0.22 12.63 4.19
N SER A 30 -0.82 12.20 5.30
CA SER A 30 -2.23 11.82 5.34
C SER A 30 -3.16 13.02 5.36
N ASP A 31 -2.71 14.14 5.92
CA ASP A 31 -3.32 15.46 5.80
C ASP A 31 -2.48 16.32 4.85
N SER A 32 -3.08 16.82 3.77
CA SER A 32 -2.41 17.69 2.80
C SER A 32 -2.03 19.07 3.36
N SER A 33 -2.65 19.47 4.47
CA SER A 33 -2.41 20.75 5.14
C SER A 33 -1.34 20.66 6.22
N ASP A 34 -0.98 19.44 6.63
CA ASP A 34 0.01 19.15 7.67
C ASP A 34 1.10 18.21 7.13
N PRO A 35 2.29 18.73 6.76
CA PRO A 35 3.39 17.93 6.22
C PRO A 35 4.00 16.97 7.25
N ASP A 36 3.76 17.20 8.55
CA ASP A 36 4.25 16.35 9.64
C ASP A 36 3.25 15.24 10.00
N SER A 37 2.08 15.23 9.36
CA SER A 37 1.11 14.15 9.52
C SER A 37 1.68 12.81 9.05
N VAL A 38 1.19 11.73 9.69
CA VAL A 38 1.60 10.35 9.35
C VAL A 38 1.44 10.08 7.85
N LYS A 39 2.38 9.32 7.28
CA LYS A 39 2.36 9.04 5.85
C LYS A 39 1.55 7.80 5.51
N ILE A 40 0.80 7.87 4.43
CA ILE A 40 -0.06 6.79 3.92
C ILE A 40 0.27 6.46 2.46
N PRO A 41 -0.01 5.22 2.01
CA PRO A 41 0.27 4.83 0.64
C PRO A 41 -0.72 5.46 -0.34
N VAL A 42 -0.20 5.94 -1.47
CA VAL A 42 -0.93 6.26 -2.70
C VAL A 42 -0.39 5.39 -3.82
N ILE A 43 -1.29 4.79 -4.59
CA ILE A 43 -0.96 3.81 -5.63
C ILE A 43 -1.17 4.44 -6.99
N ASN A 44 -0.13 4.42 -7.83
CA ASN A 44 -0.26 4.63 -9.26
C ASN A 44 -0.69 3.30 -9.91
N THR A 45 -1.96 3.21 -10.29
CA THR A 45 -2.55 1.99 -10.87
C THR A 45 -1.99 1.65 -12.25
N GLU A 46 -1.57 2.63 -13.04
CA GLU A 46 -0.94 2.40 -14.35
C GLU A 46 0.44 1.72 -14.23
N ARG A 47 1.13 1.93 -13.10
CA ARG A 47 2.40 1.26 -12.80
C ARG A 47 2.24 -0.01 -11.97
N CYS A 48 1.06 -0.26 -11.45
CA CYS A 48 0.80 -1.44 -10.62
C CYS A 48 0.72 -2.67 -11.52
N ILE A 49 1.57 -3.66 -11.25
CA ILE A 49 1.61 -4.92 -12.02
C ILE A 49 0.79 -6.05 -11.39
N GLY A 50 -0.02 -5.76 -10.37
CA GLY A 50 -0.90 -6.75 -9.75
C GLY A 50 -0.20 -7.90 -9.00
N CYS A 51 1.06 -7.75 -8.61
CA CYS A 51 1.86 -8.86 -8.04
C CYS A 51 1.47 -9.31 -6.61
N GLY A 52 0.63 -8.56 -5.88
CA GLY A 52 0.20 -8.93 -4.53
C GLY A 52 1.22 -8.75 -3.40
N ALA A 53 2.47 -8.38 -3.68
CA ALA A 53 3.53 -8.27 -2.66
C ALA A 53 3.17 -7.29 -1.52
N CYS A 54 2.56 -6.16 -1.87
CA CYS A 54 2.15 -5.14 -0.91
C CYS A 54 1.04 -5.60 0.05
N GLU A 55 0.12 -6.44 -0.42
CA GLU A 55 -0.93 -7.05 0.38
C GLU A 55 -0.37 -8.14 1.28
N ASN A 56 0.41 -9.08 0.72
CA ASN A 56 0.98 -10.21 1.45
C ASN A 56 1.90 -9.75 2.60
N LEU A 57 2.70 -8.72 2.35
CA LEU A 57 3.64 -8.18 3.33
C LEU A 57 3.02 -7.10 4.24
N CYS A 58 1.75 -6.75 4.04
CA CYS A 58 1.09 -5.77 4.91
C CYS A 58 1.07 -6.31 6.35
N PRO A 59 1.63 -5.61 7.35
CA PRO A 59 1.63 -6.07 8.74
C PRO A 59 0.30 -5.80 9.48
N ALA A 60 -0.62 -5.05 8.87
CA ALA A 60 -1.92 -4.77 9.47
C ALA A 60 -2.72 -6.06 9.69
N ARG A 61 -3.26 -6.24 10.90
CA ARG A 61 -4.03 -7.42 11.30
C ARG A 61 -5.31 -7.00 12.01
N PRO A 62 -6.40 -7.81 11.92
CA PRO A 62 -6.50 -9.11 11.22
C PRO A 62 -6.62 -8.96 9.69
N PHE A 63 -6.89 -7.74 9.21
CA PHE A 63 -7.10 -7.44 7.81
C PHE A 63 -6.00 -6.55 7.25
N SER A 64 -5.52 -6.85 6.04
CA SER A 64 -4.56 -6.00 5.34
C SER A 64 -5.12 -4.59 5.11
N ALA A 65 -4.22 -3.61 5.03
CA ALA A 65 -4.57 -2.22 4.74
C ALA A 65 -4.74 -1.93 3.23
N ILE A 66 -4.22 -2.83 2.41
CA ILE A 66 -4.14 -2.80 0.95
C ILE A 66 -4.48 -4.19 0.40
N TYR A 67 -5.21 -4.22 -0.71
CA TYR A 67 -5.68 -5.43 -1.39
C TYR A 67 -5.34 -5.33 -2.87
N VAL A 68 -5.01 -6.45 -3.47
CA VAL A 68 -4.75 -6.59 -4.90
C VAL A 68 -5.76 -7.56 -5.48
N GLU A 69 -6.58 -7.06 -6.40
CA GLU A 69 -7.48 -7.92 -7.17
C GLU A 69 -6.65 -8.64 -8.24
N GLY A 70 -6.47 -9.94 -8.08
CA GLY A 70 -5.86 -10.78 -9.12
C GLY A 70 -6.76 -10.86 -10.35
N HIS A 71 -6.17 -10.84 -11.54
CA HIS A 71 -6.92 -11.16 -12.76
C HIS A 71 -7.29 -12.65 -12.77
N THR A 72 -8.55 -12.96 -13.09
CA THR A 72 -9.06 -14.35 -13.10
C THR A 72 -8.42 -15.24 -14.16
N MET A 73 -7.75 -14.65 -15.15
CA MET A 73 -6.96 -15.36 -16.15
C MET A 73 -5.50 -14.95 -16.02
N HIS A 74 -4.67 -15.89 -15.60
CA HIS A 74 -3.23 -15.79 -15.80
C HIS A 74 -3.00 -15.97 -17.30
N SER A 75 -2.48 -14.94 -18.00
CA SER A 75 -2.15 -15.08 -19.41
C SER A 75 -1.05 -16.13 -19.56
N GLU A 76 -1.42 -17.34 -19.96
CA GLU A 76 -0.48 -18.34 -20.44
C GLU A 76 0.03 -17.83 -21.79
N LEU A 77 1.31 -17.49 -21.85
CA LEU A 77 2.05 -17.32 -23.10
C LEU A 77 2.51 -18.71 -23.58
#